data_AF-A0A1W6K2C2-F1
#
_entry.id   AF-A0A1W6K2C2-F1
#
_cell.length_a   1.000
_cell.length_b   1.000
_cell.length_c   1.000
_cell.angle_alpha   90.00
_cell.angle_beta   90.00
_cell.angle_gamma   90.00
#
_symmetry.space_group_name_H-M   'P 1'
#
loop_
_entity.id
_entity.type
_entity.pdbx_description
1 polymer ?
#
loop_
_entity_poly.entity_id
_entity_poly.type
_entity_poly.pdbx_seq_one_letter_code
_entity_poly.pdbx_strand_id
1 'polypeptide(L)'
;MNRVEQLLKEAIDEAEKYGSMLSMYFLVKKVVFDYSSIYRQEEEKYDVTVDDIILLSLSQKEVTKIPFFSISFLIYDYLSSHKYKVQDCIFYFRWDKRIFIYSPRVEAHLYYLIRTGYASGIKYYKLTEKGKFEANLKFSSFSEKEKKDISFIIEEIINKRKNSDIKKYIRKQLFGK
;
A
#
# COMPACT_ATOMS: atom_id res chain seq x y z
N MET A 1 10.13 -12.78 -19.29
CA MET A 1 9.47 -11.46 -19.37
C MET A 1 10.44 -10.44 -18.80
N ASN A 2 10.60 -9.27 -19.39
CA ASN A 2 11.42 -8.20 -18.80
C ASN A 2 10.57 -7.30 -17.88
N ARG A 3 11.22 -6.42 -17.10
CA ARG A 3 10.53 -5.54 -16.16
C ARG A 3 9.54 -4.59 -16.83
N VAL A 4 9.82 -4.15 -18.06
CA VAL A 4 8.92 -3.29 -18.84
C VAL A 4 7.61 -4.02 -19.16
N GLU A 5 7.70 -5.24 -19.69
CA GLU A 5 6.55 -6.09 -19.99
C GLU A 5 5.71 -6.37 -18.73
N GLN A 6 6.37 -6.63 -17.59
CA GLN A 6 5.68 -6.82 -16.31
C GLN A 6 4.89 -5.56 -15.90
N LEU A 7 5.53 -4.38 -15.90
CA LEU A 7 4.87 -3.13 -15.50
C LEU A 7 3.75 -2.72 -16.45
N LEU A 8 3.87 -3.00 -17.75
CA LEU A 8 2.79 -2.78 -18.71
C LEU A 8 1.60 -3.71 -18.48
N LYS A 9 1.84 -4.99 -18.17
CA LYS A 9 0.77 -5.92 -17.77
C LYS A 9 0.09 -5.48 -16.48
N GLU A 10 0.88 -5.07 -15.48
CA GLU A 10 0.34 -4.50 -14.25
C GLU A 10 -0.54 -3.28 -14.56
N ALA A 11 -0.10 -2.38 -15.47
CA ALA A 11 -0.89 -1.22 -15.86
C ALA A 11 -2.22 -1.60 -16.53
N ILE A 12 -2.23 -2.61 -17.39
CA ILE A 12 -3.46 -3.15 -17.99
C ILE A 12 -4.38 -3.70 -16.90
N ASP A 13 -3.84 -4.49 -15.97
CA ASP A 13 -4.62 -5.02 -14.84
C ASP A 13 -5.21 -3.90 -13.97
N GLU A 14 -4.45 -2.83 -13.70
CA GLU A 14 -4.95 -1.65 -12.97
C GLU A 14 -6.22 -1.09 -13.62
N ALA A 15 -6.27 -1.03 -14.95
CA ALA A 15 -7.43 -0.53 -15.69
C ALA A 15 -8.56 -1.56 -15.75
N GLU A 16 -8.28 -2.79 -16.17
CA GLU A 16 -9.31 -3.79 -16.50
C GLU A 16 -9.87 -4.49 -15.25
N LYS A 17 -9.00 -4.88 -14.32
CA LYS A 17 -9.38 -5.64 -13.12
C LYS A 17 -9.78 -4.72 -11.97
N TYR A 18 -8.98 -3.69 -11.73
CA TYR A 18 -9.12 -2.78 -10.58
C TYR A 18 -9.88 -1.49 -10.91
N GLY A 19 -10.05 -1.14 -12.19
CA GLY A 19 -10.86 0.01 -12.62
C GLY A 19 -10.18 1.37 -12.43
N SER A 20 -8.84 1.42 -12.30
CA SER A 20 -8.08 2.65 -12.06
C SER A 20 -7.22 3.06 -13.25
N MET A 21 -7.80 3.90 -14.11
CA MET A 21 -7.07 4.57 -15.20
C MET A 21 -5.93 5.46 -14.68
N LEU A 22 -6.07 6.00 -13.46
CA LEU A 22 -5.04 6.85 -12.86
C LEU A 22 -3.83 6.02 -12.40
N SER A 23 -4.05 4.84 -11.83
CA SER A 23 -2.96 3.91 -11.48
C SER A 23 -2.25 3.40 -12.74
N MET A 24 -3.01 2.98 -13.76
CA MET A 24 -2.48 2.61 -15.08
C MET A 24 -1.61 3.74 -15.65
N TYR A 25 -2.13 4.97 -15.67
CA TYR A 25 -1.39 6.13 -16.16
C TYR A 25 -0.06 6.33 -15.43
N PHE A 26 -0.03 6.21 -14.10
CA PHE A 26 1.21 6.38 -13.35
C PHE A 26 2.23 5.26 -13.61
N LEU A 27 1.79 4.01 -13.80
CA LEU A 27 2.68 2.90 -14.18
C LEU A 27 3.26 3.10 -15.58
N VAL A 28 2.42 3.46 -16.56
CA VAL A 28 2.89 3.76 -17.93
C VAL A 28 3.85 4.95 -17.91
N LYS A 29 3.52 6.00 -17.15
CA LYS A 29 4.38 7.17 -16.97
C LYS A 29 5.76 6.77 -16.43
N LYS A 30 5.81 5.90 -15.41
CA LYS A 30 7.07 5.37 -14.85
C LYS A 30 7.88 4.61 -15.89
N VAL A 31 7.25 3.72 -16.65
CA VAL A 31 7.89 2.98 -17.74
C VAL A 31 8.50 3.92 -18.78
N VAL A 32 7.79 4.98 -19.16
CA VAL A 32 8.27 5.95 -20.17
C VAL A 32 9.47 6.75 -19.64
N PHE A 33 9.42 7.25 -18.41
CA PHE A 33 10.51 8.07 -17.86
C PHE A 33 11.78 7.27 -17.57
N ASP A 34 11.64 6.02 -17.14
CA ASP A 34 12.75 5.18 -16.69
C ASP A 34 13.06 4.04 -17.68
N TYR A 35 12.60 4.15 -18.94
CA TYR A 35 12.64 3.05 -19.91
C TYR A 35 14.02 2.41 -20.04
N SER A 36 15.07 3.23 -20.19
CA SER A 36 16.44 2.75 -20.40
C SER A 36 17.01 1.96 -19.21
N SER A 37 16.60 2.28 -17.98
CA SER A 37 17.05 1.57 -16.79
C SER A 37 16.22 0.32 -16.55
N ILE A 38 14.89 0.41 -16.70
CA ILE A 38 13.94 -0.69 -16.46
C ILE A 38 14.05 -1.77 -17.55
N TYR A 39 14.29 -1.42 -18.81
CA TYR A 39 14.37 -2.40 -19.91
C TYR A 39 15.47 -3.44 -19.72
N ARG A 40 16.56 -3.09 -19.02
CA ARG A 40 17.67 -3.98 -18.71
C ARG A 40 17.43 -4.87 -17.49
N GLN A 41 16.32 -4.66 -16.78
CA GLN A 41 15.98 -5.42 -15.59
C GLN A 41 15.09 -6.61 -15.95
N GLU A 42 15.31 -7.71 -15.24
CA GLU A 42 14.44 -8.87 -15.28
C GLU A 42 13.12 -8.59 -14.56
N GLU A 43 12.13 -9.43 -14.83
CA GLU A 43 10.88 -9.47 -14.07
C GLU A 43 11.14 -9.58 -12.56
N GLU A 44 10.42 -8.78 -11.79
CA GLU A 44 10.55 -8.74 -10.35
C GLU A 44 9.54 -9.68 -9.69
N LYS A 45 10.04 -10.70 -8.99
CA LYS A 45 9.21 -11.52 -8.08
C LYS A 45 9.00 -10.75 -6.79
N TYR A 46 7.82 -10.15 -6.64
CA TYR A 46 7.47 -9.41 -5.43
C TYR A 46 7.30 -10.35 -4.25
N ASP A 47 7.94 -10.00 -3.14
CA ASP A 47 7.69 -10.65 -1.86
C ASP A 47 6.43 -10.10 -1.22
N VAL A 48 6.03 -8.85 -1.53
CA VAL A 48 4.88 -8.15 -0.95
C VAL A 48 4.14 -7.38 -2.04
N THR A 49 2.87 -7.67 -2.24
CA THR A 49 2.00 -7.03 -3.23
C THR A 49 1.25 -5.83 -2.64
N VAL A 50 0.58 -5.04 -3.49
CA VAL A 50 -0.34 -3.97 -3.03
C VAL A 50 -1.45 -4.53 -2.15
N ASP A 51 -2.01 -5.70 -2.51
CA ASP A 51 -3.05 -6.37 -1.73
C ASP A 51 -2.53 -6.76 -0.34
N ASP A 52 -1.29 -7.28 -0.25
CA ASP A 52 -0.65 -7.59 1.03
C ASP A 52 -0.53 -6.33 1.92
N ILE A 53 -0.10 -5.20 1.36
CA ILE A 53 -0.01 -3.94 2.12
C ILE A 53 -1.38 -3.55 2.70
N ILE A 54 -2.45 -3.70 1.92
CA ILE A 54 -3.82 -3.39 2.36
C ILE A 54 -4.25 -4.34 3.48
N LEU A 55 -4.01 -5.65 3.32
CA LEU A 55 -4.35 -6.66 4.32
C LEU A 55 -3.61 -6.41 5.63
N LEU A 56 -2.31 -6.13 5.59
CA LEU A 56 -1.54 -5.78 6.77
C LEU A 56 -2.06 -4.51 7.44
N SER A 57 -2.40 -3.49 6.64
CA SER A 57 -2.90 -2.20 7.14
C SER A 57 -4.23 -2.30 7.89
N LEU A 58 -5.05 -3.28 7.56
CA LEU A 58 -6.39 -3.50 8.13
C LEU A 58 -6.43 -4.66 9.15
N SER A 59 -5.29 -5.26 9.45
CA SER A 59 -5.19 -6.52 10.19
C SER A 59 -5.69 -6.46 11.64
N GLN A 60 -5.53 -5.31 12.30
CA GLN A 60 -5.83 -5.21 13.73
C GLN A 60 -7.20 -4.61 14.03
N LYS A 61 -7.58 -3.53 13.34
CA LYS A 61 -8.78 -2.74 13.66
C LYS A 61 -9.35 -2.09 12.42
N GLU A 62 -10.62 -1.69 12.52
CA GLU A 62 -11.24 -0.85 11.51
C GLU A 62 -10.70 0.57 11.55
N VAL A 63 -10.50 1.17 10.37
CA VAL A 63 -9.85 2.48 10.23
C VAL A 63 -10.58 3.36 9.23
N THR A 64 -10.53 4.67 9.45
CA THR A 64 -11.02 5.63 8.44
C THR A 64 -9.96 5.87 7.36
N LYS A 65 -10.36 6.54 6.28
CA LYS A 65 -9.54 6.77 5.07
C LYS A 65 -8.13 7.33 5.34
N ILE A 66 -7.99 8.32 6.23
CA ILE A 66 -6.68 8.97 6.48
C ILE A 66 -5.73 8.05 7.26
N PRO A 67 -6.13 7.49 8.42
CA PRO A 67 -5.35 6.44 9.09
C PRO A 67 -4.99 5.29 8.16
N PHE A 68 -5.93 4.81 7.34
CA PHE A 68 -5.68 3.74 6.38
C PHE A 68 -4.51 4.04 5.44
N PHE A 69 -4.57 5.13 4.66
CA PHE A 69 -3.47 5.47 3.75
C PHE A 69 -2.15 5.77 4.47
N SER A 70 -2.24 6.29 5.69
CA SER A 70 -1.06 6.57 6.52
C SER A 70 -0.37 5.29 6.97
N ILE A 71 -1.14 4.30 7.42
CA ILE A 71 -0.65 2.97 7.80
C ILE A 71 -0.10 2.25 6.58
N SER A 72 -0.85 2.22 5.47
CA SER A 72 -0.41 1.55 4.24
C SER A 72 0.90 2.11 3.71
N PHE A 73 1.06 3.43 3.74
CA PHE A 73 2.33 4.05 3.38
C PHE A 73 3.46 3.66 4.32
N LEU A 74 3.26 3.73 5.63
CA LEU A 74 4.33 3.44 6.59
C LEU A 74 4.73 1.96 6.55
N ILE A 75 3.79 1.04 6.35
CA ILE A 75 4.10 -0.38 6.14
C ILE A 75 4.84 -0.58 4.82
N TYR A 76 4.40 0.07 3.73
CA TYR A 76 5.08 0.04 2.44
C TYR A 76 6.52 0.56 2.55
N ASP A 77 6.72 1.72 3.18
CA ASP A 77 8.01 2.38 3.38
C ASP A 77 8.95 1.53 4.25
N TYR A 78 8.41 0.99 5.35
CA TYR A 78 9.13 0.06 6.22
C TYR A 78 9.60 -1.17 5.42
N LEU A 79 8.69 -1.90 4.77
CA LEU A 79 9.04 -3.13 4.07
C LEU A 79 9.98 -2.88 2.88
N SER A 80 9.78 -1.80 2.14
CA SER A 80 10.62 -1.42 0.99
C SER A 80 12.03 -1.00 1.40
N SER A 81 12.20 -0.46 2.61
CA SER A 81 13.51 -0.10 3.17
C SER A 81 14.25 -1.30 3.78
N HIS A 82 13.61 -2.47 3.83
CA HIS A 82 14.18 -3.72 4.30
C HIS A 82 14.53 -4.63 3.11
N LYS A 83 14.60 -5.94 3.34
CA LYS A 83 15.02 -6.95 2.35
C LYS A 83 13.95 -7.32 1.31
N TYR A 84 12.74 -6.74 1.39
CA TYR A 84 11.59 -7.19 0.62
C TYR A 84 11.48 -6.46 -0.73
N LYS A 85 11.17 -7.21 -1.78
CA LYS A 85 10.72 -6.66 -3.06
C LYS A 85 9.25 -6.33 -2.97
N VAL A 86 8.94 -5.06 -2.73
CA VAL A 86 7.57 -4.59 -2.53
C VAL A 86 7.02 -3.98 -3.82
N GLN A 87 5.83 -4.40 -4.22
CA GLN A 87 5.13 -3.84 -5.37
C GLN A 87 4.82 -2.35 -5.13
N ASP A 88 5.12 -1.52 -6.13
CA ASP A 88 4.99 -0.07 -6.02
C ASP A 88 3.53 0.33 -5.80
N CYS A 89 3.26 0.93 -4.64
CA CYS A 89 1.93 1.40 -4.25
C CYS A 89 1.57 2.76 -4.85
N ILE A 90 2.47 3.52 -5.48
CA ILE A 90 2.17 4.83 -6.11
C ILE A 90 1.59 5.84 -5.10
N PHE A 91 2.29 6.03 -3.97
CA PHE A 91 1.92 7.07 -3.02
C PHE A 91 2.33 8.46 -3.50
N TYR A 92 1.49 9.46 -3.23
CA TYR A 92 1.87 10.86 -3.36
C TYR A 92 1.38 11.69 -2.17
N PHE A 93 2.08 12.80 -1.93
CA PHE A 93 1.88 13.66 -0.78
C PHE A 93 1.33 15.02 -1.19
N ARG A 94 0.30 15.47 -0.49
CA ARG A 94 -0.29 16.81 -0.61
C ARG A 94 -0.39 17.45 0.76
N TRP A 95 0.74 17.97 1.22
CA TRP A 95 0.90 18.47 2.59
C TRP A 95 0.03 19.68 2.94
N ASP A 96 -0.66 20.29 1.99
CA ASP A 96 -1.64 21.36 2.19
C ASP A 96 -3.07 20.82 2.36
N LYS A 97 -3.33 19.56 1.98
CA LYS A 97 -4.66 18.95 2.00
C LYS A 97 -4.95 18.20 3.31
N ARG A 98 -6.25 17.93 3.51
CA ARG A 98 -6.78 17.07 4.60
C ARG A 98 -6.37 15.61 4.41
N ILE A 99 -6.57 15.07 3.21
CA ILE A 99 -6.00 13.80 2.77
C ILE A 99 -4.63 14.13 2.19
N PHE A 100 -3.62 14.15 3.07
CA PHE A 100 -2.27 14.57 2.72
C PHE A 100 -1.42 13.45 2.15
N ILE A 101 -1.88 12.21 2.29
CA ILE A 101 -1.26 11.02 1.74
C ILE A 101 -2.32 10.18 1.05
N TYR A 102 -2.02 9.73 -0.15
CA TYR A 102 -2.98 8.99 -0.97
C TYR A 102 -2.24 8.15 -1.99
N SER A 103 -2.85 7.01 -2.34
CA SER A 103 -2.47 6.20 -3.48
C SER A 103 -3.72 5.80 -4.27
N PRO A 104 -3.77 6.07 -5.59
CA PRO A 104 -4.88 5.59 -6.42
C PRO A 104 -4.86 4.07 -6.57
N ARG A 105 -3.67 3.46 -6.51
CA ARG A 105 -3.48 2.02 -6.63
C ARG A 105 -4.03 1.29 -5.42
N VAL A 106 -3.62 1.72 -4.22
CA VAL A 106 -4.13 1.20 -2.95
C VAL A 106 -5.64 1.39 -2.84
N GLU A 107 -6.20 2.52 -3.28
CA GLU A 107 -7.65 2.74 -3.24
C GLU A 107 -8.41 1.77 -4.16
N ALA A 108 -7.96 1.61 -5.41
CA ALA A 108 -8.60 0.73 -6.38
C ALA A 108 -8.55 -0.74 -5.95
N HIS A 109 -7.39 -1.18 -5.47
CA HIS A 109 -7.21 -2.51 -4.89
C HIS A 109 -8.07 -2.72 -3.65
N LEU A 110 -8.20 -1.73 -2.76
CA LEU A 110 -9.09 -1.82 -1.60
C LEU A 110 -10.55 -2.05 -2.04
N TYR A 111 -11.03 -1.30 -3.03
CA TYR A 111 -12.40 -1.49 -3.53
C TYR A 111 -12.58 -2.84 -4.23
N TYR A 112 -11.57 -3.34 -4.93
CA TYR A 112 -11.56 -4.69 -5.46
C TYR A 112 -11.65 -5.75 -4.35
N LEU A 113 -10.87 -5.60 -3.28
CA LEU A 113 -10.89 -6.49 -2.10
C LEU A 113 -12.24 -6.43 -1.37
N ILE A 114 -12.88 -5.27 -1.33
CA ILE A 114 -14.25 -5.12 -0.81
C ILE A 114 -15.25 -5.89 -1.69
N ARG A 115 -15.20 -5.69 -3.01
CA ARG A 115 -16.08 -6.38 -3.97
C ARG A 115 -15.91 -7.91 -3.93
N THR A 116 -14.69 -8.39 -3.67
CA THR A 116 -14.36 -9.83 -3.62
C THR A 116 -14.44 -10.43 -2.22
N GLY A 117 -14.89 -9.66 -1.23
CA GLY A 117 -15.23 -10.12 0.11
C GLY A 117 -14.05 -10.33 1.07
N TYR A 118 -12.86 -9.79 0.79
CA TYR A 118 -11.72 -9.79 1.71
C TYR A 118 -11.75 -8.61 2.69
N ALA A 119 -12.30 -7.47 2.25
CA ALA A 119 -12.48 -6.29 3.08
C ALA A 119 -13.95 -5.84 3.06
N SER A 120 -14.31 -4.91 3.93
CA SER A 120 -15.64 -4.31 3.97
C SER A 120 -15.59 -2.86 4.44
N GLY A 121 -16.64 -2.12 4.09
CA GLY A 121 -16.91 -0.77 4.58
C GLY A 121 -16.61 0.35 3.59
N ILE A 122 -17.21 1.51 3.84
CA ILE A 122 -17.14 2.70 2.98
C ILE A 122 -16.47 3.87 3.74
N LYS A 123 -16.90 4.10 4.99
CA LYS A 123 -16.35 5.13 5.87
C LYS A 123 -15.26 4.58 6.82
N TYR A 124 -15.45 3.34 7.26
CA TYR A 124 -14.53 2.59 8.10
C TYR A 124 -14.22 1.29 7.38
N TYR A 125 -12.95 1.07 7.07
CA TYR A 125 -12.48 -0.12 6.36
C TYR A 125 -12.04 -1.16 7.38
N LYS A 126 -12.38 -2.42 7.14
CA LYS A 126 -11.94 -3.57 7.95
C LYS A 126 -11.87 -4.84 7.12
N LEU A 127 -11.09 -5.80 7.58
CA LEU A 127 -11.07 -7.14 7.00
C LEU A 127 -12.32 -7.95 7.38
N THR A 128 -12.77 -8.77 6.43
CA THR A 128 -13.70 -9.88 6.72
C THR A 128 -12.92 -11.06 7.31
N GLU A 129 -13.59 -12.13 7.73
CA GLU A 129 -12.91 -13.36 8.17
C GLU A 129 -12.00 -13.93 7.07
N LYS A 130 -12.44 -13.87 5.80
CA LYS A 130 -11.63 -14.25 4.64
C LYS A 130 -10.37 -13.40 4.53
N GLY A 131 -10.50 -12.08 4.67
CA GLY A 131 -9.35 -11.16 4.65
C GLY A 131 -8.40 -11.37 5.82
N LYS A 132 -8.92 -11.63 7.02
CA LYS A 132 -8.10 -11.92 8.21
C LYS A 132 -7.28 -13.19 8.02
N PHE A 133 -7.86 -14.23 7.42
CA PHE A 133 -7.14 -15.46 7.12
C PHE A 133 -5.94 -15.19 6.19
N GLU A 134 -6.15 -14.50 5.07
CA GLU A 134 -5.05 -14.12 4.15
C GLU A 134 -4.01 -13.22 4.83
N ALA A 135 -4.46 -12.24 5.62
CA ALA A 135 -3.57 -11.37 6.37
C ALA A 135 -2.70 -12.16 7.36
N ASN A 136 -3.26 -13.16 8.04
CA ASN A 136 -2.54 -14.03 8.97
C ASN A 136 -1.53 -14.93 8.25
N LEU A 137 -1.90 -15.47 7.09
CA LEU A 137 -0.96 -16.20 6.24
C LEU A 137 0.22 -15.31 5.87
N LYS A 138 -0.06 -14.07 5.45
CA LYS A 138 1.01 -13.11 5.13
C LYS A 138 1.87 -12.79 6.35
N PHE A 139 1.25 -12.50 7.49
CA PHE A 139 1.96 -12.23 8.74
C PHE A 139 2.88 -13.38 9.15
N SER A 140 2.48 -14.63 8.92
CA SER A 140 3.29 -15.80 9.28
C SER A 140 4.59 -15.91 8.48
N SER A 141 4.69 -15.25 7.32
CA SER A 141 5.92 -15.16 6.52
C SER A 141 6.95 -14.16 7.06
N PHE A 142 6.56 -13.31 8.02
CA PHE A 142 7.44 -12.34 8.66
C PHE A 142 8.08 -12.89 9.94
N SER A 143 9.27 -12.41 10.28
CA SER A 143 9.90 -12.66 11.58
C SER A 143 9.13 -11.98 12.71
N GLU A 144 9.27 -12.49 13.94
CA GLU A 144 8.63 -11.90 15.13
C GLU A 144 8.97 -10.41 15.33
N LYS A 145 10.18 -9.99 14.94
CA LYS A 145 10.56 -8.58 14.98
C LYS A 145 9.73 -7.76 13.98
N GLU A 146 9.66 -8.19 12.73
CA GLU A 146 8.89 -7.52 11.68
C GLU A 146 7.40 -7.46 12.03
N LYS A 147 6.84 -8.51 12.63
CA LYS A 147 5.45 -8.51 13.12
C LYS A 147 5.20 -7.44 14.18
N LYS A 148 6.13 -7.30 15.13
CA LYS A 148 6.07 -6.26 16.18
C LYS A 148 6.20 -4.86 15.59
N ASP A 149 7.12 -4.66 14.66
CA ASP A 149 7.34 -3.35 14.03
C ASP A 149 6.12 -2.91 13.19
N ILE A 150 5.53 -3.83 12.42
CA ILE A 150 4.27 -3.58 11.69
C ILE A 150 3.14 -3.26 12.68
N SER A 151 3.02 -4.04 13.77
CA SER A 151 1.99 -3.81 14.78
C SER A 151 2.14 -2.45 15.45
N PHE A 152 3.37 -2.05 15.76
CA PHE A 152 3.70 -0.75 16.31
C PHE A 152 3.31 0.38 15.35
N ILE A 153 3.59 0.26 14.05
CA ILE A 153 3.17 1.24 13.03
C ILE A 153 1.65 1.44 13.05
N ILE A 154 0.90 0.34 13.09
CA ILE A 154 -0.58 0.35 13.09
C ILE A 154 -1.09 1.06 14.35
N GLU A 155 -0.63 0.63 15.52
CA GLU A 155 -1.04 1.20 16.81
C GLU A 155 -0.69 2.69 16.93
N GLU A 156 0.50 3.08 16.49
CA GLU A 156 0.96 4.47 16.53
C GLU A 156 0.03 5.40 15.77
N ILE A 157 -0.48 4.98 14.60
CA ILE A 157 -1.42 5.79 13.82
C ILE A 157 -2.82 5.75 14.42
N ILE A 158 -3.31 4.58 14.83
CA ILE A 158 -4.66 4.43 15.40
C ILE A 158 -4.83 5.25 16.69
N ASN A 159 -3.79 5.32 17.52
CA ASN A 159 -3.82 6.04 18.79
C ASN A 159 -3.83 7.57 18.59
N LYS A 160 -3.58 8.09 17.39
CA LYS A 160 -3.60 9.53 17.09
C LYS A 160 -5.03 10.00 16.83
N ARG A 161 -5.55 10.82 17.74
CA ARG A 161 -6.94 11.33 17.69
C ARG A 161 -7.19 12.36 16.58
N LYS A 162 -6.15 13.09 16.14
CA LYS A 162 -6.29 14.15 15.13
C LYS A 162 -5.45 13.85 13.89
N ASN A 163 -6.01 14.15 12.72
CA ASN A 163 -5.30 14.05 11.43
C ASN A 163 -4.03 14.93 11.40
N SER A 164 -4.01 16.04 12.13
CA SER A 164 -2.82 16.89 12.29
C SER A 164 -1.65 16.14 12.91
N ASP A 165 -1.93 15.23 13.84
CA ASP A 165 -0.91 14.52 14.61
C ASP A 165 -0.34 13.38 13.78
N ILE A 166 -1.20 12.68 13.03
CA ILE A 166 -0.80 11.70 11.99
C ILE A 166 0.12 12.38 10.97
N LYS A 167 -0.26 13.57 10.49
CA LYS A 167 0.52 14.33 9.50
C LYS A 167 1.88 14.77 10.04
N LYS A 168 1.95 15.25 11.29
CA LYS A 168 3.21 15.57 11.96
C LYS A 168 4.10 14.33 12.11
N TYR A 169 3.50 13.21 12.49
CA TYR A 169 4.21 11.94 12.64
C TYR A 169 4.85 11.47 11.33
N ILE A 170 4.09 11.44 10.23
CA ILE A 170 4.62 11.03 8.92
C ILE A 170 5.71 12.00 8.45
N ARG A 171 5.56 13.31 8.64
CA ARG A 171 6.62 14.28 8.31
C ARG A 171 7.92 13.99 9.08
N LYS A 172 7.80 13.71 10.38
CA LYS A 172 8.95 13.38 11.21
C LYS A 172 9.66 12.11 10.73
N GLN A 173 8.90 11.09 10.33
CA GLN A 173 9.47 9.85 9.76
C GLN A 173 10.19 10.10 8.43
N LEU A 174 9.59 10.88 7.53
CA LEU A 174 10.17 11.15 6.20
C LEU A 174 11.36 12.12 6.22
N PHE A 175 11.35 13.12 7.10
CA PHE A 175 12.30 14.25 7.04
C PHE A 175 13.15 14.42 8.30
N GLY A 176 12.95 13.57 9.32
CA GLY A 176 13.65 13.68 10.61
C GLY A 176 13.33 14.96 11.40
N LYS A 177 12.31 15.73 10.99
CA LYS A 177 11.92 17.03 11.56
C LYS A 177 10.44 17.09 11.91
#